data_AF-A0A4Q5EWY1-F1
#
_entry.id   AF-A0A4Q5EWY1-F1
#
_cell.length_a   1.000
_cell.length_b   1.000
_cell.length_c   1.000
_cell.angle_alpha   90.00
_cell.angle_beta   90.00
_cell.angle_gamma   90.00
#
_symmetry.space_group_name_H-M   'P 1'
#
loop_
_entity.id
_entity.type
_entity.pdbx_description
1 polymer ?
#
loop_
_entity_poly.entity_id
_entity_poly.type
_entity_poly.pdbx_seq_one_letter_code
_entity_poly.pdbx_strand_id
1 'polypeptide(L)' 'MQWILQDVPIGRNIQNIRMKKNMTQAEVVGQLQLMGSSMSRSTLANIESGRRNIKASDLKALQKLFAVDYEEFFED' A
#
# COMPACT_ATOMS: atom_id res chain seq x y z
N MET A 1 20.15 -0.31 8.73
CA MET A 1 18.91 0.20 8.11
C MET A 1 19.28 0.75 6.75
N GLN A 2 18.55 0.35 5.71
CA GLN A 2 18.68 0.91 4.37
C GLN A 2 17.42 1.72 4.07
N TRP A 3 17.58 2.90 3.48
CA TRP A 3 16.51 3.86 3.26
C TRP A 3 16.13 3.86 1.79
N ILE A 4 14.84 3.98 1.51
CA ILE A 4 14.33 4.38 0.21
C ILE A 4 13.81 5.80 0.42
N LEU A 5 14.44 6.77 -0.24
CA LEU A 5 13.94 8.14 -0.26
C LEU A 5 12.78 8.21 -1.24
N GLN A 6 11.68 8.81 -0.81
CA GLN A 6 10.46 8.90 -1.60
C GLN A 6 10.47 10.22 -2.39
N ASP A 7 10.52 10.12 -3.71
CA ASP A 7 10.38 11.19 -4.68
C ASP A 7 9.05 11.10 -5.47
N VAL A 8 8.40 9.93 -5.45
CA VAL A 8 7.10 9.69 -6.08
C VAL A 8 5.96 9.49 -5.06
N PRO A 9 4.69 9.84 -5.39
CA PRO A 9 3.58 9.82 -4.44
C PRO A 9 2.99 8.40 -4.21
N ILE A 10 3.82 7.42 -3.84
CA ILE A 10 3.45 6.00 -3.61
C ILE A 10 2.14 5.82 -2.83
N GLY A 11 1.94 6.58 -1.75
CA GLY A 11 0.72 6.52 -0.94
C GLY A 11 -0.55 6.81 -1.75
N ARG A 12 -0.50 7.86 -2.57
CA ARG A 12 -1.62 8.23 -3.46
C ARG A 12 -1.83 7.18 -4.54
N ASN A 13 -0.77 6.59 -5.07
CA ASN A 13 -0.88 5.53 -6.08
C ASN A 13 -1.53 4.27 -5.48
N ILE A 14 -1.14 3.86 -4.27
CA ILE A 14 -1.81 2.77 -3.52
C ILE A 14 -3.30 3.09 -3.34
N GLN A 15 -3.64 4.32 -2.96
CA GLN A 15 -5.03 4.75 -2.82
C GLN A 15 -5.79 4.63 -4.15
N ASN A 16 -5.20 5.11 -5.24
CA ASN A 16 -5.81 5.07 -6.58
C ASN A 16 -6.08 3.64 -7.03
N ILE A 17 -5.10 2.74 -6.89
CA ILE A 17 -5.25 1.31 -7.21
C ILE A 17 -6.37 0.69 -6.35
N ARG A 18 -6.36 0.96 -5.04
CA ARG A 18 -7.39 0.46 -4.13
C ARG A 18 -8.80 0.90 -4.55
N MET A 19 -8.96 2.17 -4.92
CA MET A 19 -10.24 2.72 -5.38
C MET A 19 -10.66 2.11 -6.73
N LYS A 20 -9.71 1.90 -7.68
CA LYS A 20 -9.97 1.19 -8.95
C LYS A 20 -10.48 -0.25 -8.71
N LYS A 21 -10.01 -0.90 -7.64
CA LYS A 21 -10.45 -2.25 -7.22
C LYS A 21 -11.71 -2.24 -6.36
N ASN A 22 -12.32 -1.08 -6.09
CA ASN A 22 -13.51 -0.90 -5.24
C ASN A 22 -13.36 -1.49 -3.82
N MET A 23 -12.15 -1.45 -3.25
CA MET A 23 -11.90 -1.98 -1.91
C MET A 23 -11.84 -0.86 -0.87
N THR A 24 -12.39 -1.11 0.30
CA THR A 24 -12.19 -0.27 1.49
C THR A 24 -10.83 -0.52 2.13
N GLN A 25 -10.34 0.44 2.92
CA GLN A 25 -9.10 0.24 3.69
C GLN A 25 -9.19 -0.94 4.66
N ALA A 26 -10.38 -1.21 5.21
CA ALA A 26 -10.59 -2.32 6.14
C ALA A 26 -10.48 -3.67 5.44
N GLU A 27 -11.07 -3.81 4.24
CA GLU A 27 -10.97 -5.03 3.43
C GLU A 27 -9.52 -5.31 3.03
N VAL A 28 -8.80 -4.29 2.53
CA VAL A 28 -7.38 -4.44 2.17
C VAL A 28 -6.56 -4.89 3.37
N VAL A 29 -6.72 -4.24 4.52
CA VAL A 29 -5.97 -4.62 5.72
C VAL A 29 -6.33 -6.03 6.20
N GLY A 30 -7.60 -6.43 6.15
CA GLY A 30 -8.01 -7.79 6.49
C GLY A 30 -7.29 -8.83 5.63
N GLN A 31 -7.22 -8.60 4.32
CA GLN A 31 -6.49 -9.49 3.41
C GLN A 31 -4.98 -9.49 3.67
N LEU A 32 -4.38 -8.31 3.89
CA LEU A 32 -2.96 -8.21 4.23
C LEU A 32 -2.62 -8.95 5.53
N GLN A 33 -3.50 -8.92 6.53
CA GLN A 33 -3.32 -9.64 7.80
C GLN A 33 -3.34 -11.14 7.59
N LEU A 34 -4.23 -11.66 6.74
CA LEU A 34 -4.22 -13.08 6.34
C LEU A 34 -2.92 -13.47 5.60
N MET A 35 -2.28 -12.51 4.94
CA MET A 35 -0.97 -12.67 4.29
C MET A 35 0.22 -12.46 5.25
N GLY A 36 -0.03 -12.26 6.55
CA GLY A 36 1.00 -12.13 7.59
C GLY A 36 1.43 -10.68 7.91
N SER A 37 0.75 -9.67 7.36
CA SER A 37 1.00 -8.27 7.72
C SER A 37 0.44 -7.93 9.10
N SER A 38 1.16 -7.12 9.87
CA SER A 38 0.68 -6.54 11.14
C SER A 38 0.03 -5.17 10.94
N MET A 39 -0.27 -4.77 9.70
CA MET A 39 -0.79 -3.44 9.38
C MET A 39 -2.21 -3.26 9.96
N SER A 40 -2.51 -2.05 10.43
CA SER A 40 -3.86 -1.64 10.84
C SER A 40 -4.51 -0.75 9.78
N ARG A 41 -5.84 -0.59 9.83
CA ARG A 41 -6.58 0.33 8.95
C ARG A 41 -6.04 1.76 8.99
N SER A 42 -5.73 2.27 10.19
CA SER A 42 -5.16 3.61 10.37
C SER A 42 -3.74 3.72 9.80
N THR A 43 -2.97 2.63 9.88
CA THR A 43 -1.64 2.57 9.25
C THR A 43 -1.75 2.71 7.74
N LEU A 44 -2.66 1.95 7.10
CA LEU A 44 -2.91 2.07 5.66
C LEU A 44 -3.38 3.48 5.29
N ALA A 45 -4.30 4.07 6.06
CA ALA A 45 -4.77 5.44 5.82
C ALA A 45 -3.66 6.50 5.91
N ASN A 46 -2.73 6.34 6.86
CA ASN A 46 -1.58 7.23 6.98
C ASN A 46 -0.56 7.03 5.85
N ILE A 47 -0.41 5.81 5.33
CA ILE A 47 0.40 5.53 4.13
C ILE A 47 -0.23 6.19 2.92
N GLU A 48 -1.53 5.97 2.69
CA GLU A 48 -2.27 6.52 1.55
C GLU A 48 -2.28 8.06 1.51
N SER A 49 -2.20 8.71 2.68
CA SER A 49 -2.11 10.17 2.80
C SER A 49 -0.67 10.71 2.83
N GLY A 50 0.34 9.88 2.62
CA GLY A 50 1.75 10.29 2.60
C GLY A 50 2.33 10.64 3.98
N ARG A 51 1.63 10.31 5.07
CA ARG A 51 2.04 10.61 6.46
C ARG A 51 2.92 9.52 7.06
N ARG A 52 3.07 8.38 6.39
CA ARG A 52 3.82 7.22 6.88
C ARG A 52 4.41 6.41 5.73
N ASN A 53 5.64 5.92 5.94
CA ASN A 53 6.25 4.95 5.04
C ASN A 53 5.60 3.56 5.13
N ILE A 54 5.68 2.82 4.02
CA ILE A 54 5.27 1.42 3.91
C ILE A 54 6.47 0.49 4.08
N LYS A 55 6.26 -0.69 4.69
CA LYS A 55 7.29 -1.74 4.73
C LYS A 55 7.38 -2.42 3.36
N ALA A 56 8.58 -2.79 2.92
CA ALA A 56 8.76 -3.51 1.65
C ALA A 56 7.95 -4.83 1.60
N SER A 57 7.81 -5.53 2.71
CA SER A 57 6.97 -6.74 2.81
C SER A 57 5.49 -6.45 2.57
N ASP A 58 4.99 -5.32 3.07
CA ASP A 58 3.60 -4.91 2.90
C ASP A 58 3.34 -4.40 1.47
N LEU A 59 4.31 -3.69 0.88
CA LEU A 59 4.24 -3.27 -0.53
C LEU A 59 4.16 -4.49 -1.46
N LYS A 60 4.96 -5.53 -1.19
CA LYS A 60 4.90 -6.81 -1.91
C LYS A 60 3.56 -7.53 -1.73
N ALA A 61 2.97 -7.46 -0.54
CA ALA A 61 1.66 -8.06 -0.28
C ALA A 61 0.54 -7.29 -1.00
N LEU A 62 0.60 -5.96 -1.04
CA LEU A 62 -0.33 -5.12 -1.81
C LEU A 62 -0.25 -5.40 -3.31
N GLN A 63 0.96 -5.54 -3.87
CA GLN A 63 1.15 -5.90 -5.27
C GLN A 63 0.40 -7.19 -5.63
N LYS A 64 0.57 -8.23 -4.81
CA LYS A 64 -0.14 -9.50 -4.98
C LYS A 64 -1.65 -9.38 -4.79
N LEU A 65 -2.09 -8.65 -3.76
CA LEU A 65 -3.51 -8.48 -3.45
C LEU A 65 -4.25 -7.74 -4.57
N PHE A 66 -3.65 -6.66 -5.09
CA PHE A 66 -4.26 -5.88 -6.16
C PHE A 66 -4.07 -6.52 -7.52
N ALA A 67 -3.15 -7.48 -7.68
CA ALA A 67 -2.79 -8.09 -8.96
C ALA A 67 -2.47 -7.02 -10.01
N VAL A 68 -1.48 -6.20 -9.69
CA VAL A 68 -0.96 -5.09 -10.50
C VAL A 68 0.55 -5.22 -10.65
N ASP A 69 1.12 -4.54 -11.63
CA ASP A 69 2.57 -4.42 -11.77
C ASP A 69 3.13 -3.44 -10.73
N TYR A 70 4.42 -3.54 -10.39
CA TYR A 70 5.00 -2.66 -9.36
C TYR A 70 5.05 -1.21 -9.81
N GLU A 71 5.21 -1.01 -11.12
CA GLU A 71 5.27 0.26 -11.82
C GLU A 71 4.06 1.15 -11.47
N GLU A 72 2.87 0.56 -11.27
CA GLU A 72 1.67 1.30 -10.87
C GLU A 72 1.83 2.00 -9.51
N PHE A 73 2.66 1.49 -8.60
CA PHE A 73 2.94 2.15 -7.32
C PHE A 73 3.88 3.36 -7.46
N PHE A 74 4.64 3.45 -8.55
CA PHE A 74 5.67 4.45 -8.78
C PHE A 74 5.33 5.44 -9.92
N GLU A 75 4.07 5.47 -10.37
CA GLU A 75 3.59 6.52 -11.29
C GLU A 75 3.74 7.93 -10.67
N ASP A 76 3.97 8.94 -11.53
CA ASP A 76 4.11 10.34 -11.14
C ASP A 76 2.80 10.99 -10.65
#